data_AF-A0A519KC67-F1
#
_entry.id   AF-A0A519KC67-F1
#
_cell.length_a   1.000
_cell.length_b   1.000
_cell.length_c   1.000
_cell.angle_alpha   90.00
_cell.angle_beta   90.00
_cell.angle_gamma   90.00
#
_symmetry.space_group_name_H-M   'P 1'
#
loop_
_entity.id
_entity.type
_entity.pdbx_description
1 polymer ?
#
loop_
_entity_poly.entity_id
_entity_poly.type
_entity_poly.pdbx_seq_one_letter_code
_entity_poly.pdbx_strand_id
1 'polypeptide(L)'
;AEQSAAALAGAITGATMGIEDAQIFVIAPPAVQGLGNGNGFQMMVQDRTGAGYRALEGSTFAMMGAAAQAPDQVQQVFSTYNTGSPRIAADVDRDKALMMGVQPSAVFDTLGVYLGSSYVNDFNYLGRTFRVTAQAEPTSRDDIADIANLQTRSATGAMVPIGSVANLREDSGPARIVRYNLFPAAELQGQAAAGVSSGQAITEMEKLAEATLPEGFSYEWTGLAFQEKQASGGATMIFMMAVVFVFLVLAAQYEAFTLPMAVVLIVPMCLLAAILGVNLRGLDNNILVQIGLVVLIALAAKNAILIVEFAKQAEDEGLNRWDAAVRAAQTRLRPILMTSFAFIFGVVPLMLATGPGA
;
A
#
# COMPACT_ATOMS: atom_id res chain seq x y z
N ALA A 1 -19.64 -14.08 -5.61
CA ALA A 1 -18.66 -14.16 -4.51
C ALA A 1 -17.48 -15.07 -4.87
N GLU A 2 -17.71 -16.28 -5.38
CA GLU A 2 -16.65 -17.26 -5.72
C GLU A 2 -15.73 -16.87 -6.90
N GLN A 3 -16.14 -15.94 -7.77
CA GLN A 3 -15.34 -15.45 -8.91
C GLN A 3 -14.73 -14.05 -8.68
N SER A 4 -14.68 -13.55 -7.44
CA SER A 4 -14.00 -12.28 -7.18
C SER A 4 -12.49 -12.45 -7.38
N ALA A 5 -11.80 -11.39 -7.82
CA ALA A 5 -10.35 -11.43 -8.00
C ALA A 5 -9.61 -11.84 -6.71
N ALA A 6 -10.10 -11.39 -5.55
CA ALA A 6 -9.56 -11.75 -4.24
C ALA A 6 -9.80 -13.23 -3.90
N ALA A 7 -11.00 -13.77 -4.16
CA ALA A 7 -11.29 -15.18 -3.93
C ALA A 7 -10.45 -16.09 -4.84
N LEU A 8 -10.29 -15.71 -6.11
CA LEU A 8 -9.46 -16.43 -7.06
C LEU A 8 -7.98 -16.38 -6.66
N ALA A 9 -7.48 -15.21 -6.26
CA ALA A 9 -6.12 -15.05 -5.77
C ALA A 9 -5.84 -15.92 -4.54
N GLY A 10 -6.78 -15.96 -3.59
CA GLY A 10 -6.70 -16.85 -2.42
C GLY A 10 -6.71 -18.33 -2.80
N ALA A 11 -7.59 -18.74 -3.74
CA ALA A 11 -7.68 -20.13 -4.20
C ALA A 11 -6.40 -20.58 -4.94
N ILE A 12 -5.86 -19.74 -5.84
CA ILE A 12 -4.62 -20.04 -6.56
C ILE A 12 -3.44 -20.10 -5.59
N THR A 13 -3.33 -19.13 -4.68
CA THR A 13 -2.28 -19.13 -3.65
C THR A 13 -2.36 -20.41 -2.81
N GLY A 14 -3.57 -20.83 -2.41
CA GLY A 14 -3.79 -22.08 -1.69
C GLY A 14 -3.40 -23.33 -2.47
N ALA A 15 -3.67 -23.37 -3.77
CA ALA A 15 -3.27 -24.47 -4.64
C ALA A 15 -1.75 -24.53 -4.87
N THR A 16 -1.05 -23.39 -4.86
CA THR A 16 0.41 -23.32 -5.06
C THR A 16 1.22 -23.47 -3.78
N MET A 17 0.60 -23.42 -2.60
CA MET A 17 1.31 -23.59 -1.31
C MET A 17 2.02 -24.95 -1.17
N GLY A 18 1.61 -25.98 -1.92
CA GLY A 18 2.24 -27.31 -1.87
C GLY A 18 3.55 -27.44 -2.67
N ILE A 19 4.00 -26.38 -3.35
CA ILE A 19 5.24 -26.40 -4.13
C ILE A 19 6.41 -26.04 -3.20
N GLU A 20 7.33 -26.98 -2.98
CA GLU A 20 8.46 -26.80 -2.06
C GLU A 20 9.60 -25.95 -2.66
N ASP A 21 9.78 -25.99 -3.98
CA ASP A 21 10.90 -25.33 -4.68
C ASP A 21 10.71 -23.81 -4.89
N ALA A 22 9.48 -23.30 -4.72
CA ALA A 22 9.16 -21.91 -5.01
C ALA A 22 8.02 -21.37 -4.14
N GLN A 23 8.16 -20.12 -3.68
CA GLN A 23 7.09 -19.39 -3.04
C GLN A 23 6.27 -18.63 -4.09
N ILE A 24 4.99 -18.97 -4.21
CA ILE A 24 4.08 -18.37 -5.18
C ILE A 24 2.92 -17.72 -4.43
N PHE A 25 2.77 -16.42 -4.61
CA PHE A 25 1.66 -15.63 -4.06
C PHE A 25 0.96 -14.91 -5.20
N VAL A 26 -0.37 -14.92 -5.18
CA VAL A 26 -1.19 -14.18 -6.15
C VAL A 26 -1.85 -13.02 -5.43
N ILE A 27 -1.65 -11.83 -5.96
CA ILE A 27 -2.16 -10.58 -5.38
C ILE A 27 -3.17 -9.97 -6.36
N ALA A 28 -4.33 -9.59 -5.84
CA ALA A 28 -5.30 -8.84 -6.62
C ALA A 28 -4.83 -7.38 -6.81
N PRO A 29 -5.02 -6.77 -8.00
CA PRO A 29 -4.67 -5.38 -8.21
C PRO A 29 -5.52 -4.45 -7.33
N PRO A 30 -5.01 -3.26 -6.98
CA PRO A 30 -5.77 -2.28 -6.19
C PRO A 30 -6.95 -1.70 -6.98
N ALA A 31 -7.94 -1.16 -6.27
CA ALA A 31 -9.12 -0.53 -6.87
C ALA A 31 -8.78 0.72 -7.71
N VAL A 32 -7.71 1.44 -7.34
CA VAL A 32 -7.21 2.61 -8.09
C VAL A 32 -5.87 2.24 -8.72
N GLN A 33 -5.85 2.22 -10.06
CA GLN A 33 -4.63 1.97 -10.81
C GLN A 33 -3.62 3.11 -10.59
N GLY A 34 -2.35 2.74 -10.40
CA GLY A 34 -1.25 3.70 -10.18
C GLY A 34 -0.89 3.96 -8.71
N LEU A 35 -1.66 3.45 -7.74
CA LEU A 35 -1.32 3.52 -6.31
C LEU A 35 -0.46 2.34 -5.80
N GLY A 36 -0.22 1.35 -6.65
CA GLY A 36 0.57 0.17 -6.34
C GLY A 36 0.25 -1.00 -7.27
N ASN A 37 1.02 -2.08 -7.15
CA ASN A 37 0.81 -3.31 -7.92
C ASN A 37 0.02 -4.38 -7.15
N GLY A 38 -0.26 -4.16 -5.86
CA GLY A 38 -0.99 -5.09 -5.02
C GLY A 38 -1.96 -4.35 -4.10
N ASN A 39 -3.07 -5.02 -3.77
CA ASN A 39 -3.99 -4.59 -2.72
C ASN A 39 -3.39 -4.86 -1.32
N GLY A 40 -3.90 -4.17 -0.31
CA GLY A 40 -3.46 -4.32 1.09
C GLY A 40 -2.51 -3.22 1.56
N PHE A 41 -1.67 -3.55 2.52
CA PHE A 41 -0.72 -2.64 3.16
C PHE A 41 0.72 -2.97 2.80
N GLN A 42 1.57 -1.93 2.77
CA GLN A 42 3.01 -2.08 2.61
C GLN A 42 3.73 -1.32 3.73
N MET A 43 4.47 -2.07 4.54
CA MET A 43 5.26 -1.58 5.65
C MET A 43 6.76 -1.70 5.32
N MET A 44 7.51 -0.63 5.54
CA MET A 44 8.95 -0.60 5.38
C MET A 44 9.60 -0.77 6.75
N VAL A 45 10.18 -1.94 7.03
CA VAL A 45 11.00 -2.14 8.24
C VAL A 45 12.35 -1.50 7.98
N GLN A 46 12.77 -0.57 8.83
CA GLN A 46 14.00 0.22 8.69
C GLN A 46 15.00 -0.16 9.77
N ASP A 47 16.26 -0.29 9.37
CA ASP A 47 17.40 -0.31 10.29
C ASP A 47 17.94 1.11 10.49
N ARG A 48 17.71 1.69 11.68
CA ARG A 48 18.15 3.06 12.01
C ARG A 48 19.52 3.11 12.68
N THR A 49 20.03 1.96 13.12
CA THR A 49 21.29 1.86 13.88
C THR A 49 22.45 1.30 13.06
N GLY A 50 22.15 0.73 11.89
CA GLY A 50 23.15 0.06 11.05
C GLY A 50 23.52 -1.33 11.58
N ALA A 51 22.58 -2.04 12.22
CA ALA A 51 22.73 -3.41 12.69
C ALA A 51 23.10 -4.39 11.57
N GLY A 52 22.77 -4.06 10.31
CA GLY A 52 23.23 -4.77 9.11
C GLY A 52 22.15 -5.63 8.47
N TYR A 53 22.45 -6.13 7.25
CA TYR A 53 21.45 -6.76 6.39
C TYR A 53 20.82 -8.03 6.98
N ARG A 54 21.61 -8.90 7.62
CA ARG A 54 21.09 -10.12 8.27
C ARG A 54 20.19 -9.82 9.47
N ALA A 55 20.52 -8.78 10.24
CA ALA A 55 19.70 -8.35 11.37
C ALA A 55 18.36 -7.76 10.89
N LEU A 56 18.39 -7.01 9.79
CA LEU A 56 17.19 -6.50 9.13
C LEU A 56 16.30 -7.64 8.62
N GLU A 57 16.86 -8.64 7.94
CA GLU A 57 16.12 -9.83 7.51
C GLU A 57 15.49 -10.58 8.68
N GLY A 58 16.26 -10.82 9.74
CA GLY A 58 15.77 -11.46 10.95
C GLY A 58 14.60 -10.70 11.59
N SER A 59 14.68 -9.37 11.66
CA SER A 59 13.61 -8.52 12.21
C SER A 59 12.36 -8.53 11.33
N THR A 60 12.52 -8.50 10.01
CA THR A 60 11.40 -8.59 9.06
C THR A 60 10.72 -9.96 9.10
N PHE A 61 11.48 -11.05 9.21
CA PHE A 61 10.90 -12.39 9.35
C PHE A 61 10.29 -12.65 10.72
N ALA A 62 10.83 -12.04 11.79
CA ALA A 62 10.15 -12.04 13.09
C ALA A 62 8.79 -11.34 13.00
N MET A 63 8.71 -10.19 12.34
CA MET A 63 7.45 -9.50 12.05
C MET A 63 6.48 -10.34 11.23
N MET A 64 6.97 -11.01 10.19
CA MET A 64 6.18 -11.92 9.37
C MET A 64 5.64 -13.10 10.21
N GLY A 65 6.46 -13.66 11.10
CA GLY A 65 6.07 -14.73 12.02
C GLY A 65 5.04 -14.26 13.04
N ALA A 66 5.19 -13.05 13.59
CA ALA A 66 4.22 -12.45 14.51
C ALA A 66 2.88 -12.18 13.81
N ALA A 67 2.90 -11.65 12.58
CA ALA A 67 1.71 -11.46 11.78
C ALA A 67 1.00 -12.78 11.46
N ALA A 68 1.75 -13.87 11.23
CA ALA A 68 1.17 -15.20 11.04
C ALA A 68 0.43 -15.75 12.28
N GLN A 69 0.72 -15.23 13.48
CA GLN A 69 -0.02 -15.57 14.72
C GLN A 69 -1.33 -14.78 14.87
N ALA A 70 -1.60 -13.81 14.01
CA ALA A 70 -2.83 -13.01 14.01
C ALA A 70 -3.66 -13.21 12.71
N PRO A 71 -4.01 -14.47 12.34
CA PRO A 71 -4.69 -14.76 11.07
C PRO A 71 -6.10 -14.16 10.98
N ASP A 72 -6.69 -13.83 12.13
CA ASP A 72 -7.99 -13.18 12.24
C ASP A 72 -7.95 -11.69 11.88
N GLN A 73 -6.76 -11.05 11.85
CA GLN A 73 -6.61 -9.63 11.55
C GLN A 73 -5.81 -9.36 10.27
N VAL A 74 -4.75 -10.13 10.03
CA VAL A 74 -3.86 -9.95 8.88
C VAL A 74 -3.60 -11.28 8.18
N GLN A 75 -3.51 -11.25 6.86
CA GLN A 75 -3.30 -12.44 6.03
C GLN A 75 -2.28 -12.17 4.92
N GLN A 76 -1.66 -13.24 4.44
CA GLN A 76 -0.68 -13.21 3.35
C GLN A 76 0.41 -12.16 3.56
N VAL A 77 0.94 -12.08 4.78
CA VAL A 77 2.06 -11.18 5.09
C VAL A 77 3.35 -11.83 4.62
N PHE A 78 4.08 -11.19 3.71
CA PHE A 78 5.32 -11.70 3.13
C PHE A 78 6.36 -10.59 2.89
N SER A 79 7.62 -11.00 2.76
CA SER A 79 8.72 -10.15 2.30
C SER A 79 9.52 -10.88 1.22
N THR A 80 10.00 -10.14 0.23
CA THR A 80 10.95 -10.65 -0.79
C THR A 80 12.40 -10.30 -0.44
N TYR A 81 12.63 -9.69 0.73
CA TYR A 81 13.97 -9.40 1.19
C TYR A 81 14.67 -10.69 1.61
N ASN A 82 15.83 -10.95 1.00
CA ASN A 82 16.60 -12.17 1.22
C ASN A 82 18.10 -11.80 1.24
N THR A 83 18.83 -12.22 2.27
CA THR A 83 20.29 -12.04 2.39
C THR A 83 21.10 -13.30 2.14
N GLY A 84 20.44 -14.45 2.01
CA GLY A 84 21.00 -15.75 1.68
C GLY A 84 21.20 -16.02 0.19
N SER A 85 21.12 -15.01 -0.68
CA SER A 85 21.36 -15.22 -2.11
C SER A 85 22.84 -15.58 -2.37
N PRO A 86 23.13 -16.70 -3.06
CA PRO A 86 24.49 -17.17 -3.26
C PRO A 86 25.27 -16.20 -4.15
N ARG A 87 26.54 -15.97 -3.79
CA ARG A 87 27.47 -15.08 -4.47
C ARG A 87 28.86 -15.72 -4.47
N ILE A 88 29.65 -15.34 -5.45
CA ILE A 88 31.08 -15.68 -5.48
C ILE A 88 31.84 -14.38 -5.21
N ALA A 89 32.56 -14.34 -4.09
CA ALA A 89 33.46 -13.25 -3.78
C ALA A 89 34.86 -13.58 -4.33
N ALA A 90 35.40 -12.68 -5.16
CA ALA A 90 36.76 -12.77 -5.67
C ALA A 90 37.66 -11.79 -4.91
N ASP A 91 38.47 -12.31 -3.99
CA ASP A 91 39.44 -11.52 -3.24
C ASP A 91 40.80 -11.56 -3.95
N VAL A 92 41.15 -10.46 -4.62
CA VAL A 92 42.39 -10.36 -5.40
C VAL A 92 43.56 -10.06 -4.46
N ASP A 93 44.47 -11.02 -4.34
CA ASP A 93 45.71 -10.87 -3.59
C ASP A 93 46.67 -9.98 -4.39
N ARG A 94 46.73 -8.70 -3.98
CA ARG A 94 47.53 -7.68 -4.66
C ARG A 94 49.03 -7.99 -4.60
N ASP A 95 49.50 -8.55 -3.48
CA ASP A 95 50.92 -8.84 -3.30
C ASP A 95 51.33 -9.99 -4.20
N LYS A 96 50.52 -11.06 -4.25
CA LYS A 96 50.74 -12.21 -5.12
C LYS A 96 50.62 -11.85 -6.60
N ALA A 97 49.65 -11.01 -6.96
CA ALA A 97 49.50 -10.50 -8.32
C ALA A 97 50.78 -9.74 -8.78
N LEU A 98 51.29 -8.83 -7.93
CA LEU A 98 52.50 -8.07 -8.25
C LEU A 98 53.75 -8.94 -8.33
N MET A 99 53.89 -9.95 -7.45
CA MET A 99 55.00 -10.93 -7.53
C MET A 99 54.98 -11.71 -8.85
N MET A 100 53.80 -11.99 -9.41
CA MET A 100 53.64 -12.65 -10.71
C MET A 100 53.70 -11.66 -11.90
N GLY A 101 54.01 -10.38 -11.65
CA GLY A 101 54.05 -9.34 -12.67
C GLY A 101 52.69 -8.95 -13.24
N VAL A 102 51.60 -9.27 -12.55
CA VAL A 102 50.23 -8.94 -12.94
C VAL A 102 49.79 -7.67 -12.20
N GLN A 103 49.31 -6.66 -12.94
CA GLN A 103 48.71 -5.49 -12.31
C GLN A 103 47.31 -5.85 -11.80
N PRO A 104 46.93 -5.47 -10.55
CA PRO A 104 45.60 -5.77 -10.02
C PRO A 104 44.45 -5.27 -10.92
N SER A 105 44.62 -4.13 -11.59
CA SER A 105 43.64 -3.62 -12.57
C SER A 105 43.40 -4.62 -13.72
N ALA A 106 44.44 -5.26 -14.23
CA ALA A 106 44.30 -6.25 -15.30
C ALA A 106 43.50 -7.48 -14.87
N VAL A 107 43.55 -7.85 -13.58
CA VAL A 107 42.71 -8.93 -13.02
C VAL A 107 41.24 -8.51 -13.03
N PHE A 108 40.93 -7.30 -12.55
CA PHE A 108 39.57 -6.76 -12.55
C PHE A 108 39.02 -6.57 -13.97
N ASP A 109 39.84 -6.09 -14.91
CA ASP A 109 39.46 -5.96 -16.32
C ASP A 109 39.15 -7.32 -16.94
N THR A 110 39.97 -8.34 -16.64
CA THR A 110 39.74 -9.71 -17.11
C THR A 110 38.41 -10.24 -16.54
N LEU A 111 38.18 -10.14 -15.23
CA LEU A 111 36.90 -10.56 -14.63
C LEU A 111 35.71 -9.78 -15.22
N GLY A 112 35.85 -8.47 -15.42
CA GLY A 112 34.83 -7.60 -15.98
C GLY A 112 34.44 -7.96 -17.41
N VAL A 113 35.43 -8.23 -18.27
CA VAL A 113 35.18 -8.62 -19.67
C VAL A 113 34.61 -10.03 -19.75
N TYR A 114 35.24 -11.00 -19.09
CA TYR A 114 34.87 -12.41 -19.23
C TYR A 114 33.53 -12.74 -18.55
N LEU A 115 33.26 -12.19 -17.36
CA LEU A 115 32.03 -12.45 -16.60
C LEU A 115 30.96 -11.38 -16.83
N GLY A 116 31.34 -10.10 -16.69
CA GLY A 116 30.43 -8.97 -16.67
C GLY A 116 29.92 -8.50 -18.04
N SER A 117 30.49 -9.03 -19.13
CA SER A 117 30.34 -8.55 -20.51
C SER A 117 30.82 -7.10 -20.69
N SER A 118 31.69 -6.86 -21.66
CA SER A 118 32.17 -5.52 -21.98
C SER A 118 31.58 -5.02 -23.28
N TYR A 119 31.10 -3.77 -23.28
CA TYR A 119 30.87 -3.05 -24.52
C TYR A 119 32.18 -2.84 -25.28
N VAL A 120 32.16 -3.06 -26.59
CA VAL A 120 33.32 -2.77 -27.45
C VAL A 120 33.00 -1.58 -28.36
N ASN A 121 31.97 -1.73 -29.19
CA ASN A 121 31.52 -0.73 -30.14
C ASN A 121 30.12 -1.07 -30.66
N ASP A 122 29.62 -0.25 -31.58
CA ASP A 122 28.40 -0.54 -32.33
C ASP A 122 28.71 -0.91 -33.77
N PHE A 123 27.82 -1.71 -34.38
CA PHE A 123 27.82 -1.96 -35.81
C PHE A 123 26.43 -1.78 -36.41
N ASN A 124 26.38 -1.35 -37.66
CA ASN A 124 25.12 -1.17 -38.38
C ASN A 124 24.78 -2.41 -39.20
N TYR A 125 23.57 -2.92 -39.04
CA TYR A 125 23.05 -4.03 -39.80
C TYR A 125 21.58 -3.76 -40.15
N LEU A 126 21.24 -3.85 -41.43
CA LEU A 126 19.87 -3.63 -41.94
C LEU A 126 19.23 -2.30 -41.47
N GLY A 127 20.02 -1.23 -41.43
CA GLY A 127 19.54 0.11 -41.03
C GLY A 127 19.30 0.28 -39.53
N ARG A 128 19.70 -0.68 -38.70
CA ARG A 128 19.67 -0.59 -37.23
C ARG A 128 21.08 -0.70 -36.68
N THR A 129 21.33 0.03 -35.60
CA THR A 129 22.60 -0.01 -34.88
C THR A 129 22.50 -1.07 -33.77
N PHE A 130 23.43 -2.01 -33.76
CA PHE A 130 23.53 -3.08 -32.78
C PHE A 130 24.81 -2.94 -31.96
N ARG A 131 24.70 -3.26 -30.68
CA ARG A 131 25.80 -3.24 -29.73
C ARG A 131 26.63 -4.51 -29.85
N VAL A 132 27.95 -4.38 -29.96
CA VAL A 132 28.90 -5.48 -29.85
C VAL A 132 29.36 -5.60 -28.40
N THR A 133 29.15 -6.77 -27.80
CA THR A 133 29.63 -7.10 -26.46
C THR A 133 30.60 -8.26 -26.50
N ALA A 134 31.74 -8.12 -25.83
CA ALA A 134 32.66 -9.22 -25.56
C ALA A 134 32.30 -9.87 -24.22
N GLN A 135 32.18 -11.18 -24.18
CA GLN A 135 31.97 -11.98 -22.98
C GLN A 135 32.55 -13.38 -23.20
N ALA A 136 32.93 -14.08 -22.13
CA ALA A 136 33.33 -15.48 -22.22
C ALA A 136 32.16 -16.38 -22.64
N GLU A 137 32.46 -17.48 -23.32
CA GLU A 137 31.48 -18.52 -23.63
C GLU A 137 30.86 -19.08 -22.34
N PRO A 138 29.57 -19.49 -22.35
CA PRO A 138 28.88 -19.97 -21.15
C PRO A 138 29.63 -21.10 -20.42
N THR A 139 30.22 -22.04 -21.18
CA THR A 139 30.99 -23.18 -20.67
C THR A 139 32.30 -22.80 -19.98
N SER A 140 32.76 -21.55 -20.12
CA SER A 140 33.99 -21.04 -19.50
C SER A 140 33.72 -20.17 -18.27
N ARG A 141 32.48 -20.16 -17.77
CA ARG A 141 32.04 -19.35 -16.63
C ARG A 141 30.86 -19.96 -15.87
N ASP A 142 30.72 -21.28 -15.92
CA ASP A 142 29.61 -21.98 -15.27
C ASP A 142 29.96 -22.23 -13.80
N ASP A 143 31.16 -22.77 -13.54
CA ASP A 143 31.64 -23.10 -12.21
C ASP A 143 32.75 -22.16 -11.70
N ILE A 144 32.95 -22.15 -10.39
CA ILE A 144 34.06 -21.42 -9.74
C ILE A 144 35.43 -21.86 -10.31
N ALA A 145 35.57 -23.13 -10.68
CA ALA A 145 36.79 -23.66 -11.28
C ALA A 145 37.08 -23.03 -12.66
N ASP A 146 36.05 -22.74 -13.45
CA ASP A 146 36.22 -22.08 -14.75
C ASP A 146 36.68 -20.64 -14.58
N ILE A 147 36.10 -19.93 -13.60
CA ILE A 147 36.52 -18.58 -13.23
C ILE A 147 37.99 -18.58 -12.80
N ALA A 148 38.44 -19.60 -12.07
CA ALA A 148 39.84 -19.73 -11.65
C ALA A 148 40.81 -19.95 -12.83
N ASN A 149 40.34 -20.59 -13.90
CA ASN A 149 41.13 -20.89 -15.11
C ASN A 149 41.22 -19.72 -16.09
N LEU A 150 40.39 -18.68 -15.93
CA LEU A 150 40.49 -17.45 -16.72
C LEU A 150 41.91 -16.88 -16.62
N GLN A 151 42.43 -16.37 -17.74
CA GLN A 151 43.83 -15.96 -17.82
C GLN A 151 43.94 -14.45 -17.96
N THR A 152 44.83 -13.86 -17.16
CA THR A 152 45.22 -12.46 -17.26
C THR A 152 46.68 -12.33 -17.70
N ARG A 153 47.00 -11.26 -18.43
CA ARG A 153 48.34 -11.06 -18.99
C ARG A 153 49.24 -10.35 -17.98
N SER A 154 50.40 -10.93 -17.70
CA SER A 154 51.46 -10.29 -16.92
C SER A 154 52.31 -9.33 -17.75
N ALA A 155 53.07 -8.45 -17.10
CA ALA A 155 54.00 -7.51 -17.72
C ALA A 155 55.12 -8.19 -18.51
N THR A 156 55.45 -9.45 -18.18
CA THR A 156 56.42 -10.27 -18.93
C THR A 156 55.81 -10.93 -20.17
N GLY A 157 54.50 -10.76 -20.40
CA GLY A 157 53.75 -11.36 -21.50
C GLY A 157 53.21 -12.76 -21.20
N ALA A 158 53.60 -13.37 -20.07
CA ALA A 158 53.07 -14.66 -19.62
C ALA A 158 51.60 -14.54 -19.21
N MET A 159 50.82 -15.58 -19.46
CA MET A 159 49.42 -15.68 -19.03
C MET A 159 49.37 -16.32 -17.64
N VAL A 160 48.71 -15.65 -16.70
CA VAL A 160 48.58 -16.09 -15.31
C VAL A 160 47.10 -16.41 -15.06
N PRO A 161 46.75 -17.61 -14.53
CA PRO A 161 45.38 -17.93 -14.16
C PRO A 161 44.89 -17.04 -13.01
N ILE A 162 43.62 -16.64 -13.02
CA ILE A 162 43.03 -15.83 -11.96
C ILE A 162 43.08 -16.55 -10.62
N GLY A 163 42.87 -17.87 -10.58
CA GLY A 163 42.99 -18.66 -9.34
C GLY A 163 44.39 -18.65 -8.72
N SER A 164 45.42 -18.23 -9.45
CA SER A 164 46.77 -18.05 -8.90
C SER A 164 46.93 -16.72 -8.17
N VAL A 165 46.10 -15.71 -8.46
CA VAL A 165 46.23 -14.33 -7.95
C VAL A 165 44.98 -13.83 -7.20
N ALA A 166 43.89 -14.61 -7.20
CA ALA A 166 42.65 -14.29 -6.49
C ALA A 166 42.10 -15.52 -5.78
N ASN A 167 41.60 -15.31 -4.56
CA ASN A 167 40.88 -16.30 -3.79
C ASN A 167 39.38 -16.18 -4.08
N LEU A 168 38.83 -17.20 -4.73
CA LEU A 168 37.39 -17.30 -4.98
C LEU A 168 36.73 -18.03 -3.82
N ARG A 169 35.71 -17.43 -3.21
CA ARG A 169 34.94 -18.06 -2.12
C ARG A 169 33.45 -17.89 -2.36
N GLU A 170 32.69 -18.91 -1.97
CA GLU A 170 31.24 -18.79 -1.85
C GLU A 170 30.89 -17.89 -0.67
N ASP A 171 29.98 -16.96 -0.91
CA ASP A 171 29.46 -16.02 0.05
C ASP A 171 27.94 -15.86 -0.18
N SER A 172 27.28 -15.20 0.75
CA SER A 172 25.85 -14.92 0.67
C SER A 172 25.62 -13.42 0.89
N GLY A 173 24.75 -12.80 0.11
CA GLY A 173 24.39 -11.40 0.36
C GLY A 173 23.06 -10.98 -0.23
N PRO A 174 22.59 -9.76 0.11
CA PRO A 174 21.25 -9.29 -0.26
C PRO A 174 21.11 -9.04 -1.76
N ALA A 175 20.31 -9.84 -2.47
CA ALA A 175 20.09 -9.69 -3.92
C ALA A 175 19.68 -8.28 -4.33
N ARG A 176 18.87 -7.62 -3.50
CA ARG A 176 18.45 -6.23 -3.65
C ARG A 176 18.58 -5.52 -2.30
N ILE A 177 19.21 -4.35 -2.30
CA ILE A 177 19.24 -3.46 -1.13
C ILE A 177 18.21 -2.37 -1.37
N VAL A 178 17.15 -2.37 -0.58
CA VAL A 178 16.15 -1.31 -0.60
C VAL A 178 16.49 -0.28 0.46
N ARG A 179 16.25 1.00 0.13
CA ARG A 179 16.39 2.10 1.07
C ARG A 179 15.10 2.90 1.12
N TYR A 180 14.70 3.28 2.32
CA TYR A 180 13.52 4.13 2.55
C TYR A 180 13.89 5.22 3.55
N ASN A 181 13.64 6.49 3.19
CA ASN A 181 14.03 7.66 3.99
C ASN A 181 15.51 7.63 4.43
N LEU A 182 16.40 7.28 3.51
CA LEU A 182 17.86 7.15 3.70
C LEU A 182 18.34 5.97 4.57
N PHE A 183 17.43 5.17 5.14
CA PHE A 183 17.78 3.98 5.91
C PHE A 183 17.67 2.70 5.05
N PRO A 184 18.57 1.71 5.23
CA PRO A 184 18.34 0.36 4.73
C PRO A 184 16.99 -0.15 5.23
N ALA A 185 16.18 -0.67 4.32
CA ALA A 185 14.84 -1.12 4.63
C ALA A 185 14.48 -2.43 3.93
N ALA A 186 13.57 -3.17 4.53
CA ALA A 186 12.96 -4.35 3.98
C ALA A 186 11.45 -4.12 3.81
N GLU A 187 10.95 -4.49 2.65
CA GLU A 187 9.53 -4.36 2.31
C GLU A 187 8.75 -5.53 2.92
N LEU A 188 7.74 -5.25 3.73
CA LEU A 188 6.77 -6.22 4.24
C LEU A 188 5.40 -5.87 3.66
N GLN A 189 4.84 -6.77 2.87
CA GLN A 189 3.55 -6.61 2.21
C GLN A 189 2.55 -7.57 2.83
N GLY A 190 1.29 -7.18 2.89
CA GLY A 190 0.22 -8.03 3.42
C GLY A 190 -1.15 -7.42 3.20
N GLN A 191 -2.18 -8.13 3.61
CA GLN A 191 -3.57 -7.69 3.46
C GLN A 191 -4.37 -7.93 4.75
N ALA A 192 -5.47 -7.19 4.90
CA ALA A 192 -6.41 -7.43 6.00
C ALA A 192 -7.07 -8.81 5.84
N ALA A 193 -7.38 -9.44 6.96
CA ALA A 193 -8.18 -10.66 6.97
C ALA A 193 -9.61 -10.41 6.46
N ALA A 194 -10.30 -11.47 6.05
CA ALA A 194 -11.67 -11.38 5.57
C ALA A 194 -12.59 -10.81 6.67
N GLY A 195 -13.28 -9.70 6.37
CA GLY A 195 -14.16 -9.01 7.32
C GLY A 195 -13.47 -8.03 8.25
N VAL A 196 -12.16 -7.81 8.08
CA VAL A 196 -11.37 -6.82 8.81
C VAL A 196 -11.06 -5.64 7.88
N SER A 197 -11.20 -4.42 8.40
CA SER A 197 -10.89 -3.23 7.63
C SER A 197 -9.38 -3.01 7.49
N SER A 198 -8.95 -2.33 6.44
CA SER A 198 -7.55 -1.95 6.22
C SER A 198 -6.96 -1.17 7.40
N GLY A 199 -7.72 -0.24 7.98
CA GLY A 199 -7.29 0.51 9.17
C GLY A 199 -7.10 -0.34 10.42
N GLN A 200 -7.90 -1.39 10.62
CA GLN A 200 -7.69 -2.35 11.71
C GLN A 200 -6.43 -3.18 11.49
N ALA A 201 -6.21 -3.66 10.27
CA ALA A 201 -4.99 -4.39 9.91
C ALA A 201 -3.73 -3.54 10.09
N ILE A 202 -3.76 -2.26 9.70
CA ILE A 202 -2.68 -1.29 9.95
C ILE A 202 -2.43 -1.15 11.46
N THR A 203 -3.49 -0.90 12.24
CA THR A 203 -3.37 -0.74 13.70
C THR A 203 -2.80 -2.00 14.37
N GLU A 204 -3.18 -3.18 13.90
CA GLU A 204 -2.65 -4.43 14.43
C GLU A 204 -1.17 -4.63 14.08
N MET A 205 -0.78 -4.34 12.83
CA MET A 205 0.62 -4.36 12.42
C MET A 205 1.49 -3.37 13.22
N GLU A 206 0.94 -2.22 13.61
CA GLU A 206 1.62 -1.27 14.49
C GLU A 206 1.87 -1.84 15.88
N LYS A 207 0.86 -2.50 16.49
CA LYS A 207 1.05 -3.20 17.78
C LYS A 207 2.07 -4.33 17.68
N LEU A 208 2.01 -5.12 16.60
CA LEU A 208 2.98 -6.19 16.36
C LEU A 208 4.39 -5.63 16.17
N ALA A 209 4.52 -4.48 15.51
CA ALA A 209 5.78 -3.79 15.31
C ALA A 209 6.37 -3.32 16.65
N GLU A 210 5.56 -2.72 17.52
CA GLU A 210 5.98 -2.31 18.86
C GLU A 210 6.39 -3.48 19.75
N ALA A 211 5.75 -4.65 19.59
CA ALA A 211 6.04 -5.83 20.41
C ALA A 211 7.23 -6.66 19.88
N THR A 212 7.47 -6.67 18.57
CA THR A 212 8.38 -7.64 17.92
C THR A 212 9.68 -7.00 17.43
N LEU A 213 9.66 -5.71 17.05
CA LEU A 213 10.86 -5.05 16.53
C LEU A 213 11.87 -4.79 17.66
N PRO A 214 13.14 -5.21 17.51
CA PRO A 214 14.18 -4.87 18.46
C PRO A 214 14.47 -3.37 18.50
N GLU A 215 15.08 -2.90 19.60
CA GLU A 215 15.59 -1.53 19.68
C GLU A 215 16.54 -1.24 18.50
N GLY A 216 16.38 -0.07 17.89
CA GLY A 216 17.16 0.34 16.72
C GLY A 216 16.50 0.03 15.37
N PHE A 217 15.43 -0.76 15.36
CA PHE A 217 14.55 -0.91 14.20
C PHE A 217 13.32 0.00 14.34
N SER A 218 12.84 0.49 13.20
CA SER A 218 11.60 1.25 13.11
C SER A 218 10.80 0.75 11.92
N TYR A 219 9.55 1.17 11.80
CA TYR A 219 8.76 0.95 10.60
C TYR A 219 8.26 2.27 10.04
N GLU A 220 7.98 2.30 8.74
CA GLU A 220 7.30 3.38 8.05
C GLU A 220 6.27 2.81 7.08
N TRP A 221 5.10 3.46 6.98
CA TRP A 221 4.08 3.09 6.01
C TRP A 221 4.36 3.72 4.64
N THR A 222 4.09 3.00 3.56
CA THR A 222 4.22 3.50 2.19
C THR A 222 2.99 3.13 1.34
N GLY A 223 2.89 3.70 0.14
CA GLY A 223 1.82 3.41 -0.81
C GLY A 223 0.42 3.68 -0.24
N LEU A 224 -0.50 2.72 -0.41
CA LEU A 224 -1.90 2.81 0.04
C LEU A 224 -2.02 3.03 1.55
N ALA A 225 -1.26 2.27 2.36
CA ALA A 225 -1.31 2.38 3.81
C ALA A 225 -0.87 3.76 4.31
N PHE A 226 0.11 4.39 3.63
CA PHE A 226 0.51 5.76 3.92
C PHE A 226 -0.61 6.76 3.64
N GLN A 227 -1.26 6.64 2.49
CA GLN A 227 -2.38 7.53 2.12
C GLN A 227 -3.57 7.36 3.07
N GLU A 228 -3.86 6.13 3.47
CA GLU A 228 -4.90 5.84 4.46
C GLU A 228 -4.58 6.45 5.82
N LYS A 229 -3.34 6.31 6.29
CA LYS A 229 -2.89 6.92 7.54
C LYS A 229 -2.89 8.45 7.49
N GLN A 230 -2.54 9.04 6.34
CA GLN A 230 -2.59 10.49 6.14
C GLN A 230 -4.03 11.02 6.06
N ALA A 231 -4.94 10.27 5.44
CA ALA A 231 -6.36 10.61 5.37
C ALA A 231 -7.08 10.39 6.72
N SER A 232 -6.52 9.52 7.57
CA SER A 232 -7.05 9.25 8.91
C SER A 232 -7.14 10.54 9.73
N GLY A 233 -8.34 10.81 10.27
CA GLY A 233 -8.63 12.01 11.07
C GLY A 233 -9.12 13.23 10.28
N GLY A 234 -8.83 13.35 8.98
CA GLY A 234 -9.31 14.46 8.15
C GLY A 234 -10.83 14.50 8.02
N ALA A 235 -11.48 13.32 7.99
CA ALA A 235 -12.92 13.18 7.89
C ALA A 235 -13.67 13.89 9.03
N THR A 236 -13.24 13.69 10.29
CA THR A 236 -13.88 14.30 11.45
C THR A 236 -13.83 15.83 11.39
N MET A 237 -12.71 16.39 10.94
CA MET A 237 -12.58 17.84 10.75
C MET A 237 -13.50 18.34 9.65
N ILE A 238 -13.56 17.66 8.50
CA ILE A 238 -14.47 17.99 7.40
C ILE A 238 -15.93 17.95 7.87
N PHE A 239 -16.33 16.93 8.63
CA PHE A 239 -17.69 16.84 9.19
C PHE A 239 -18.00 17.98 10.14
N MET A 240 -17.09 18.29 11.07
CA MET A 240 -17.29 19.39 12.01
C MET A 240 -17.41 20.73 11.27
N MET A 241 -16.54 20.97 10.28
CA MET A 241 -16.62 22.16 9.44
C MET A 241 -17.92 22.22 8.64
N ALA A 242 -18.38 21.11 8.06
CA ALA A 242 -19.63 21.06 7.31
C ALA A 242 -20.83 21.43 8.19
N VAL A 243 -20.92 20.87 9.41
CA VAL A 243 -22.00 21.21 10.36
C VAL A 243 -21.93 22.68 10.76
N VAL A 244 -20.75 23.22 11.05
CA VAL A 244 -20.56 24.64 11.39
C VAL A 244 -20.97 25.54 10.23
N PHE A 245 -20.55 25.26 9.00
CA PHE A 245 -20.93 26.07 7.84
C PHE A 245 -22.43 26.01 7.56
N VAL A 246 -23.06 24.82 7.65
CA VAL A 246 -24.52 24.70 7.53
C VAL A 246 -25.21 25.54 8.62
N PHE A 247 -24.74 25.46 9.86
CA PHE A 247 -25.28 26.28 10.95
C PHE A 247 -25.15 27.78 10.68
N LEU A 248 -23.97 28.25 10.26
CA LEU A 248 -23.71 29.67 10.00
C LEU A 248 -24.53 30.22 8.83
N VAL A 249 -24.63 29.46 7.73
CA VAL A 249 -25.42 29.87 6.56
C VAL A 249 -26.90 29.96 6.94
N LEU A 250 -27.42 29.00 7.71
CA LEU A 250 -28.81 29.04 8.18
C LEU A 250 -29.04 30.16 9.19
N ALA A 251 -28.08 30.42 10.09
CA ALA A 251 -28.17 31.52 11.04
C ALA A 251 -28.22 32.87 10.33
N ALA A 252 -27.40 33.05 9.29
CA ALA A 252 -27.43 34.23 8.44
C ALA A 252 -28.73 34.36 7.64
N GLN A 253 -29.26 33.24 7.12
CA GLN A 253 -30.51 33.24 6.34
C GLN A 253 -31.75 33.55 7.19
N TYR A 254 -31.82 33.01 8.41
CA TYR A 254 -32.98 33.19 9.29
C TYR A 254 -32.86 34.38 10.25
N GLU A 255 -31.72 35.05 10.27
CA GLU A 255 -31.36 36.11 11.21
C GLU A 255 -31.56 35.68 12.68
N ALA A 256 -31.38 34.39 12.96
CA ALA A 256 -31.67 33.79 14.26
C ALA A 256 -30.79 32.57 14.51
N PHE A 257 -30.35 32.37 15.75
CA PHE A 257 -29.52 31.23 16.15
C PHE A 257 -30.33 30.00 16.58
N THR A 258 -31.61 30.18 16.94
CA THR A 258 -32.47 29.12 17.47
C THR A 258 -33.02 28.20 16.38
N LEU A 259 -33.46 28.76 15.25
CA LEU A 259 -34.01 28.00 14.12
C LEU A 259 -32.98 27.07 13.45
N PRO A 260 -31.73 27.50 13.19
CA PRO A 260 -30.68 26.60 12.69
C PRO A 260 -30.37 25.44 13.63
N MET A 261 -30.47 25.65 14.94
CA MET A 261 -30.19 24.59 15.92
C MET A 261 -31.19 23.44 15.79
N ALA A 262 -32.47 23.75 15.54
CA ALA A 262 -33.50 22.74 15.25
C ALA A 262 -33.18 21.91 14.00
N VAL A 263 -32.58 22.53 12.98
CA VAL A 263 -32.13 21.83 11.77
C VAL A 263 -30.90 20.95 12.06
N VAL A 264 -29.90 21.47 12.76
CA VAL A 264 -28.66 20.74 13.06
C VAL A 264 -28.91 19.53 13.96
N LEU A 265 -29.91 19.58 14.85
CA LEU A 265 -30.31 18.46 15.72
C LEU A 265 -30.75 17.20 14.95
N ILE A 266 -31.11 17.31 13.66
CA ILE A 266 -31.44 16.14 12.84
C ILE A 266 -30.21 15.35 12.40
N VAL A 267 -29.05 16.02 12.32
CA VAL A 267 -27.81 15.45 11.76
C VAL A 267 -27.34 14.21 12.52
N PRO A 268 -27.25 14.20 13.88
CA PRO A 268 -26.86 13.01 14.62
C PRO A 268 -27.74 11.79 14.35
N MET A 269 -29.06 11.99 14.20
CA MET A 269 -30.00 10.91 13.89
C MET A 269 -29.78 10.35 12.48
N CYS A 270 -29.51 11.20 11.49
CA CYS A 270 -29.19 10.77 10.14
C CYS A 270 -27.87 10.00 10.06
N LEU A 271 -26.86 10.46 10.78
CA LEU A 271 -25.56 9.79 10.87
C LEU A 271 -25.70 8.42 11.53
N LEU A 272 -26.46 8.33 12.62
CA LEU A 272 -26.74 7.07 13.30
C LEU A 272 -27.39 6.06 12.32
N ALA A 273 -28.45 6.46 11.61
CA ALA A 273 -29.13 5.60 10.66
C ALA A 273 -28.21 5.14 9.50
N ALA A 274 -27.37 6.04 9.00
CA ALA A 274 -26.44 5.74 7.92
C ALA A 274 -25.35 4.74 8.36
N ILE A 275 -24.71 4.97 9.50
CA ILE A 275 -23.69 4.08 10.05
C ILE A 275 -24.29 2.71 10.37
N LEU A 276 -25.49 2.68 10.93
CA LEU A 276 -26.19 1.44 11.24
C LEU A 276 -26.50 0.63 9.96
N GLY A 277 -26.90 1.31 8.88
CA GLY A 277 -27.07 0.68 7.56
C GLY A 277 -25.77 0.13 6.95
N VAL A 278 -24.67 0.87 7.07
CA VAL A 278 -23.33 0.43 6.63
C VAL A 278 -22.88 -0.80 7.41
N ASN A 279 -23.06 -0.77 8.75
CA ASN A 279 -22.67 -1.86 9.64
C ASN A 279 -23.51 -3.13 9.41
N LEU A 280 -24.83 -3.00 9.23
CA LEU A 280 -25.70 -4.13 8.90
C LEU A 280 -25.32 -4.81 7.58
N ARG A 281 -24.70 -4.07 6.66
CA ARG A 281 -24.24 -4.60 5.38
C ARG A 281 -22.80 -5.14 5.42
N GLY A 282 -22.11 -5.04 6.56
CA GLY A 282 -20.71 -5.43 6.69
C GLY A 282 -19.76 -4.62 5.82
N LEU A 283 -20.10 -3.36 5.53
CA LEU A 283 -19.26 -2.45 4.75
C LEU A 283 -18.37 -1.60 5.67
N ASP A 284 -17.18 -1.25 5.17
CA ASP A 284 -16.24 -0.40 5.89
C ASP A 284 -16.60 1.08 5.78
N ASN A 285 -16.21 1.87 6.79
CA ASN A 285 -16.29 3.32 6.75
C ASN A 285 -15.16 3.92 5.90
N ASN A 286 -15.29 3.82 4.58
CA ASN A 286 -14.34 4.34 3.61
C ASN A 286 -14.67 5.77 3.15
N ILE A 287 -13.84 6.34 2.29
CA ILE A 287 -14.00 7.70 1.75
C ILE A 287 -15.35 7.89 1.03
N LEU A 288 -15.86 6.87 0.32
CA LEU A 288 -17.15 6.95 -0.37
C LEU A 288 -18.31 7.03 0.62
N VAL A 289 -18.25 6.27 1.71
CA VAL A 289 -19.21 6.37 2.82
C VAL A 289 -19.16 7.77 3.43
N GLN A 290 -17.97 8.33 3.66
CA GLN A 290 -17.81 9.67 4.22
C GLN A 290 -18.41 10.77 3.32
N ILE A 291 -18.17 10.69 2.00
CA ILE A 291 -18.81 11.60 1.03
C ILE A 291 -20.33 11.43 1.09
N GLY A 292 -20.82 10.20 1.15
CA GLY A 292 -22.24 9.88 1.31
C GLY A 292 -22.86 10.49 2.56
N LEU A 293 -22.17 10.43 3.71
CA LEU A 293 -22.61 11.05 4.96
C LEU A 293 -22.71 12.58 4.83
N VAL A 294 -21.76 13.25 4.16
CA VAL A 294 -21.83 14.69 3.91
C VAL A 294 -23.04 15.05 3.03
N VAL A 295 -23.29 14.27 1.97
CA VAL A 295 -24.48 14.44 1.11
C VAL A 295 -25.76 14.20 1.89
N LEU A 296 -25.79 13.20 2.78
CA LEU A 296 -26.93 12.92 3.65
C LEU A 296 -27.23 14.07 4.61
N ILE A 297 -26.20 14.72 5.17
CA ILE A 297 -26.37 15.93 6.00
C ILE A 297 -27.08 17.02 5.20
N ALA A 298 -26.65 17.28 3.97
CA ALA A 298 -27.26 18.30 3.11
C ALA A 298 -28.72 17.96 2.74
N LEU A 299 -29.01 16.69 2.43
CA LEU A 299 -30.37 16.22 2.13
C LEU A 299 -31.30 16.29 3.35
N ALA A 300 -30.79 15.90 4.53
CA ALA A 300 -31.53 15.99 5.78
C ALA A 300 -31.81 17.46 6.15
N ALA A 301 -30.82 18.33 6.01
CA ALA A 301 -30.96 19.76 6.22
C ALA A 301 -32.02 20.35 5.29
N LYS A 302 -32.02 20.02 3.99
CA LYS A 302 -33.06 20.48 3.03
C LYS A 302 -34.48 20.16 3.53
N ASN A 303 -34.71 18.94 3.99
CA ASN A 303 -36.03 18.54 4.48
C ASN A 303 -36.40 19.24 5.81
N ALA A 304 -35.43 19.42 6.71
CA ALA A 304 -35.64 20.11 7.98
C ALA A 304 -35.90 21.62 7.79
N ILE A 305 -35.15 22.28 6.92
CA ILE A 305 -35.33 23.69 6.53
C ILE A 305 -36.77 23.93 6.07
N LEU A 306 -37.29 23.08 5.18
CA LEU A 306 -38.66 23.22 4.67
C LEU A 306 -39.74 23.12 5.76
N ILE A 307 -39.52 22.34 6.81
CA ILE A 307 -40.47 22.27 7.94
C ILE A 307 -40.32 23.52 8.82
N VAL A 308 -39.09 23.87 9.17
CA VAL A 308 -38.80 25.00 10.08
C VAL A 308 -39.22 26.33 9.46
N GLU A 309 -38.99 26.53 8.17
CA GLU A 309 -39.39 27.74 7.43
C GLU A 309 -40.91 27.89 7.38
N PHE A 310 -41.64 26.82 7.06
CA PHE A 310 -43.10 26.87 7.04
C PHE A 310 -43.73 26.99 8.44
N ALA A 311 -43.07 26.45 9.46
CA ALA A 311 -43.48 26.64 10.84
C ALA A 311 -43.26 28.10 11.27
N LYS A 312 -42.13 28.72 10.90
CA LYS A 312 -41.87 30.14 11.15
C LYS A 312 -42.91 31.03 10.45
N GLN A 313 -43.18 30.79 9.17
CA GLN A 313 -44.20 31.54 8.44
C GLN A 313 -45.58 31.42 9.08
N ALA A 314 -45.96 30.23 9.56
CA ALA A 314 -47.22 30.04 10.29
C ALA A 314 -47.24 30.75 11.66
N GLU A 315 -46.10 30.82 12.38
CA GLU A 315 -45.96 31.61 13.61
C GLU A 315 -46.10 33.11 13.30
N ASP A 316 -45.50 33.59 12.21
CA ASP A 316 -45.60 34.98 11.73
C ASP A 316 -47.03 35.34 11.28
N GLU A 317 -47.80 34.37 10.78
CA GLU A 317 -49.25 34.49 10.48
C GLU A 317 -50.13 34.46 11.74
N GLY A 318 -49.53 34.32 12.93
CA GLY A 318 -50.22 34.42 14.23
C GLY A 318 -50.61 33.08 14.86
N LEU A 319 -50.16 31.94 14.34
CA LEU A 319 -50.38 30.65 15.00
C LEU A 319 -49.42 30.45 16.19
N ASN A 320 -49.88 29.69 17.19
CA ASN A 320 -49.02 29.23 18.28
C ASN A 320 -47.95 28.25 17.75
N ARG A 321 -46.76 28.22 18.37
CA ARG A 321 -45.60 27.40 17.95
C ARG A 321 -45.93 25.94 17.70
N TRP A 322 -46.77 25.35 18.55
CA TRP A 322 -47.18 23.95 18.40
C TRP A 322 -48.05 23.76 17.16
N ASP A 323 -49.07 24.60 16.98
CA ASP A 323 -50.00 24.51 15.86
C ASP A 323 -49.31 24.85 14.53
N ALA A 324 -48.37 25.80 14.55
CA ALA A 324 -47.51 26.16 13.43
C ALA A 324 -46.63 24.97 12.99
N ALA A 325 -46.00 24.27 13.93
CA ALA A 325 -45.19 23.08 13.64
C ALA A 325 -46.04 21.93 13.07
N VAL A 326 -47.23 21.69 13.63
CA VAL A 326 -48.16 20.66 13.13
C VAL A 326 -48.65 20.99 11.73
N ARG A 327 -49.04 22.24 11.48
CA ARG A 327 -49.49 22.71 10.15
C ARG A 327 -48.37 22.62 9.11
N ALA A 328 -47.15 23.00 9.48
CA ALA A 328 -45.99 22.86 8.61
C ALA A 328 -45.71 21.40 8.27
N ALA A 329 -45.71 20.50 9.27
CA ALA A 329 -45.50 19.08 9.07
C ALA A 329 -46.56 18.46 8.14
N GLN A 330 -47.85 18.75 8.34
CA GLN A 330 -48.93 18.26 7.49
C GLN A 330 -48.79 18.72 6.03
N THR A 331 -48.49 20.01 5.84
CA THR A 331 -48.37 20.60 4.50
C THR A 331 -47.14 20.08 3.76
N ARG A 332 -46.05 19.82 4.49
CA ARG A 332 -44.76 19.42 3.92
C ARG A 332 -44.57 17.91 3.82
N LEU A 333 -45.39 17.10 4.50
CA LEU A 333 -45.27 15.64 4.50
C LEU A 333 -45.24 15.06 3.08
N ARG A 334 -46.21 15.45 2.23
CA ARG A 334 -46.30 14.90 0.86
C ARG A 334 -45.10 15.29 -0.01
N PRO A 335 -44.68 16.58 -0.08
CA PRO A 335 -43.44 16.95 -0.79
C PRO A 335 -42.18 16.26 -0.25
N ILE A 336 -42.02 16.17 1.07
CA ILE A 336 -40.83 15.57 1.70
C ILE A 336 -40.76 14.07 1.42
N LEU A 337 -41.88 13.36 1.50
CA LEU A 337 -41.93 11.93 1.15
C LEU A 337 -41.64 11.72 -0.33
N MET A 338 -42.18 12.56 -1.22
CA MET A 338 -41.92 12.48 -2.65
C MET A 338 -40.43 12.61 -2.97
N THR A 339 -39.74 13.63 -2.43
CA THR A 339 -38.30 13.83 -2.69
C THR A 339 -37.45 12.74 -2.04
N SER A 340 -37.82 12.29 -0.85
CA SER A 340 -37.07 11.26 -0.12
C SER A 340 -37.19 9.90 -0.81
N PHE A 341 -38.39 9.50 -1.23
CA PHE A 341 -38.56 8.26 -2.00
C PHE A 341 -37.89 8.32 -3.36
N ALA A 342 -37.97 9.45 -4.06
CA ALA A 342 -37.26 9.62 -5.33
C ALA A 342 -35.75 9.44 -5.17
N PHE A 343 -35.15 9.99 -4.10
CA PHE A 343 -33.73 9.80 -3.81
C PHE A 343 -33.41 8.36 -3.44
N ILE A 344 -34.19 7.75 -2.53
CA ILE A 344 -34.00 6.35 -2.11
C ILE A 344 -34.05 5.43 -3.33
N PHE A 345 -35.08 5.52 -4.17
CA PHE A 345 -35.19 4.70 -5.38
C PHE A 345 -34.12 5.06 -6.42
N GLY A 346 -33.63 6.29 -6.44
CA GLY A 346 -32.52 6.71 -7.30
C GLY A 346 -31.18 6.08 -6.91
N VAL A 347 -30.93 5.82 -5.62
CA VAL A 347 -29.69 5.20 -5.13
C VAL A 347 -29.78 3.68 -4.97
N VAL A 348 -30.98 3.09 -4.96
CA VAL A 348 -31.17 1.62 -4.92
C VAL A 348 -30.41 0.89 -6.05
N PRO A 349 -30.36 1.38 -7.30
CA PRO A 349 -29.54 0.76 -8.34
C PRO A 349 -28.04 0.74 -8.01
N LEU A 350 -27.51 1.79 -7.40
CA LEU A 350 -26.12 1.83 -6.92
C LEU A 350 -25.90 0.86 -5.77
N MET A 351 -26.89 0.73 -4.88
CA MET A 351 -26.84 -0.21 -3.76
C MET A 351 -26.84 -1.66 -4.25
N LEU A 352 -27.62 -2.00 -5.28
CA LEU A 352 -27.80 -3.36 -5.79
C LEU A 352 -26.93 -3.69 -7.02
N ALA A 353 -26.05 -2.77 -7.43
CA ALA A 353 -25.22 -2.95 -8.60
C ALA A 353 -24.38 -4.23 -8.48
N THR A 354 -24.16 -4.89 -9.62
CA THR A 354 -23.26 -6.04 -9.75
C THR A 354 -22.43 -5.88 -11.01
N GLY A 355 -21.12 -6.11 -10.95
CA GLY A 355 -20.21 -6.01 -12.10
C GLY A 355 -19.05 -5.06 -11.84
N PRO A 356 -18.41 -4.53 -12.90
CA PRO A 356 -17.28 -3.62 -12.77
C PRO A 356 -17.64 -2.36 -11.97
N GLY A 357 -16.92 -2.12 -10.86
CA GLY A 357 -17.11 -0.93 -10.03
C GLY A 357 -18.29 -0.98 -9.05
N ALA A 358 -18.93 -2.14 -8.90
CA ALA A 358 -20.02 -2.38 -7.95
C ALA A 358 -19.56 -2.95 -6.61
#